data_AF-Q59038-F1
#
_entry.id   AF-Q59038-F1
#
_cell.length_a   1.000
_cell.length_b   1.000
_cell.length_c   1.000
_cell.angle_alpha   90.00
_cell.angle_beta   90.00
_cell.angle_gamma   90.00
#
_symmetry.space_group_name_H-M   'P 1'
#
loop_
_entity.id
_entity.type
_entity.pdbx_description
1 polymer ?
#
loop_
_entity_poly.entity_id
_entity_poly.type
_entity_poly.pdbx_seq_one_letter_code
_entity_poly.pdbx_strand_id
1 'polypeptide(L)'
;MIKMELKEAKYLGGIGAVLNLVSYAVGGILAIAGYVLILLALNKISKIFNDDEVFKKYLYGVVLWIIAVLIVIFAVGISFVSLSFIPLDYGLTAMSSFLVGVILFYILSVIGGYFIKKSYEKVSYYTGVDSFRICGLLYFIGTLLLIVIVGIIVIIVAQILEIVAYFSLPDDLKSEN
;
A
#
# COMPACT_ATOMS: atom_id res chain seq x y z
N MET A 1 -10.65 -21.02 -18.04
CA MET A 1 -10.98 -20.15 -16.89
C MET A 1 -9.72 -19.48 -16.35
N ILE A 2 -8.73 -20.25 -15.87
CA ILE A 2 -7.45 -19.75 -15.31
C ILE A 2 -6.75 -18.69 -16.19
N LYS A 3 -6.68 -18.90 -17.52
CA LYS A 3 -6.06 -17.93 -18.46
C LYS A 3 -6.72 -16.54 -18.43
N MET A 4 -8.06 -16.50 -18.30
CA MET A 4 -8.80 -15.24 -18.26
C MET A 4 -8.54 -14.51 -16.93
N GLU A 5 -8.41 -15.27 -15.84
CA GLU A 5 -8.21 -14.70 -14.50
C GLU A 5 -6.84 -14.04 -14.33
N LEU A 6 -5.76 -14.60 -14.90
CA LEU A 6 -4.43 -13.99 -14.79
C LEU A 6 -4.32 -12.70 -15.62
N LYS A 7 -4.85 -12.72 -16.84
CA LYS A 7 -4.95 -11.53 -17.68
C LYS A 7 -5.80 -10.44 -17.01
N GLU A 8 -6.92 -10.80 -16.38
CA GLU A 8 -7.71 -9.85 -15.60
C GLU A 8 -6.94 -9.31 -14.39
N ALA A 9 -6.20 -10.15 -13.67
CA ALA A 9 -5.36 -9.71 -12.56
C ALA A 9 -4.29 -8.71 -12.99
N LYS A 10 -3.66 -8.94 -14.15
CA LYS A 10 -2.73 -7.99 -14.78
C LYS A 10 -3.35 -6.62 -14.95
N TYR A 11 -4.52 -6.53 -15.59
CA TYR A 11 -5.16 -5.23 -15.85
C TYR A 11 -5.69 -4.59 -14.58
N LEU A 12 -6.33 -5.34 -13.69
CA LEU A 12 -6.84 -4.81 -12.42
C LEU A 12 -5.71 -4.26 -11.56
N GLY A 13 -4.62 -5.01 -11.41
CA GLY A 13 -3.47 -4.60 -10.61
C GLY A 13 -2.71 -3.44 -11.24
N GLY A 14 -2.47 -3.49 -12.56
CA GLY A 14 -1.79 -2.40 -13.28
C GLY A 14 -2.58 -1.09 -13.24
N ILE A 15 -3.90 -1.13 -13.50
CA ILE A 15 -4.76 0.06 -13.41
C ILE A 15 -4.86 0.55 -11.96
N GLY A 16 -4.98 -0.37 -10.99
CA GLY A 16 -5.01 -0.01 -9.58
C GLY A 16 -3.73 0.69 -9.11
N ALA A 17 -2.57 0.21 -9.55
CA ALA A 17 -1.27 0.82 -9.25
C ALA A 17 -1.12 2.21 -9.91
N VAL A 18 -1.57 2.37 -11.16
CA VAL A 18 -1.63 3.68 -11.83
C VAL A 18 -2.52 4.64 -11.05
N LEU A 19 -3.72 4.20 -10.65
CA LEU A 19 -4.66 5.02 -9.88
C LEU A 19 -4.07 5.47 -8.54
N ASN A 20 -3.38 4.57 -7.83
CA ASN A 20 -2.68 4.92 -6.60
C ASN A 20 -1.60 5.99 -6.83
N LEU A 21 -0.78 5.87 -7.88
CA LEU A 21 0.26 6.85 -8.18
C LEU A 21 -0.32 8.22 -8.56
N VAL A 22 -1.33 8.26 -9.43
CA VAL A 22 -1.95 9.54 -9.84
C VAL A 22 -2.84 10.15 -8.76
N SER A 23 -3.28 9.35 -7.77
CA SER A 23 -4.12 9.83 -6.67
C SER A 23 -3.47 10.97 -5.89
N TYR A 24 -2.13 11.02 -5.79
CA TYR A 24 -1.43 12.10 -5.11
C TYR A 24 -1.70 13.47 -5.74
N ALA A 25 -1.84 13.54 -7.07
CA ALA A 25 -2.10 14.78 -7.79
C ALA A 25 -3.52 15.34 -7.53
N VAL A 26 -4.44 14.50 -7.04
CA VAL A 26 -5.84 14.84 -6.78
C VAL A 26 -6.21 14.71 -5.30
N GLY A 27 -5.23 14.90 -4.40
CA GLY A 27 -5.46 14.92 -2.95
C GLY A 27 -5.79 13.55 -2.33
N GLY A 28 -5.44 12.45 -3.00
CA GLY A 28 -5.58 11.08 -2.48
C GLY A 28 -6.97 10.44 -2.69
N ILE A 29 -7.95 11.14 -3.25
CA ILE A 29 -9.34 10.64 -3.38
C ILE A 29 -9.44 9.33 -4.19
N LEU A 30 -8.55 9.11 -5.15
CA LEU A 30 -8.54 7.92 -6.00
C LEU A 30 -7.78 6.72 -5.39
N ALA A 31 -7.05 6.91 -4.29
CA ALA A 31 -6.21 5.86 -3.70
C ALA A 31 -7.04 4.65 -3.24
N ILE A 32 -8.23 4.88 -2.69
CA ILE A 32 -9.12 3.79 -2.25
C ILE A 32 -9.52 2.91 -3.43
N ALA A 33 -9.90 3.51 -4.56
CA ALA A 33 -10.25 2.77 -5.77
C ALA A 33 -9.03 1.98 -6.30
N GLY A 34 -7.84 2.57 -6.28
CA GLY A 34 -6.61 1.88 -6.66
C GLY A 34 -6.31 0.66 -5.80
N TYR A 35 -6.37 0.80 -4.46
CA TYR A 35 -6.21 -0.33 -3.54
C TYR A 35 -7.25 -1.43 -3.73
N VAL A 36 -8.52 -1.08 -3.97
CA VAL A 36 -9.58 -2.06 -4.23
C VAL A 36 -9.28 -2.87 -5.50
N LEU A 37 -8.84 -2.22 -6.58
CA LEU A 37 -8.49 -2.93 -7.81
C LEU A 37 -7.28 -3.86 -7.63
N ILE A 38 -6.26 -3.43 -6.87
CA ILE A 38 -5.13 -4.30 -6.53
C ILE A 38 -5.58 -5.48 -5.68
N LEU A 39 -6.45 -5.25 -4.70
CA LEU A 39 -7.04 -6.32 -3.89
C LEU A 39 -7.82 -7.32 -4.75
N LEU A 40 -8.57 -6.87 -5.74
CA LEU A 40 -9.25 -7.75 -6.70
C LEU A 40 -8.25 -8.55 -7.56
N ALA A 41 -7.16 -7.92 -8.00
CA ALA A 41 -6.09 -8.60 -8.74
C ALA A 41 -5.44 -9.71 -7.89
N LEU A 42 -5.08 -9.38 -6.65
CA LEU A 42 -4.47 -10.34 -5.73
C LEU A 42 -5.45 -11.44 -5.31
N ASN A 43 -6.76 -11.14 -5.22
CA ASN A 43 -7.78 -12.17 -5.01
C ASN A 43 -7.81 -13.20 -6.16
N LYS A 44 -7.68 -12.74 -7.41
CA LYS A 44 -7.60 -13.63 -8.58
C LYS A 44 -6.33 -14.48 -8.54
N ILE A 45 -5.17 -13.86 -8.31
CA ILE A 45 -3.88 -14.57 -8.21
C ILE A 45 -3.93 -15.60 -7.07
N SER A 46 -4.47 -15.20 -5.92
CA SER A 46 -4.66 -16.07 -4.76
C SER A 46 -5.48 -17.33 -5.09
N LYS A 47 -6.56 -17.20 -5.86
CA LYS A 47 -7.37 -18.34 -6.32
C LYS A 47 -6.65 -19.22 -7.32
N ILE A 48 -5.92 -18.64 -8.28
CA ILE A 48 -5.15 -19.39 -9.30
C ILE A 48 -4.12 -20.31 -8.65
N PHE A 49 -3.41 -19.81 -7.64
CA PHE A 49 -2.34 -20.54 -6.96
C PHE A 49 -2.77 -21.20 -5.66
N ASN A 50 -4.07 -21.16 -5.33
CA ASN A 50 -4.66 -21.72 -4.12
C ASN A 50 -3.91 -21.29 -2.82
N ASP A 51 -3.55 -20.02 -2.74
CA ASP A 51 -2.83 -19.42 -1.61
C ASP A 51 -3.47 -18.09 -1.19
N ASP A 52 -4.36 -18.19 -0.20
CA ASP A 52 -5.08 -17.07 0.39
C ASP A 52 -4.17 -15.97 0.96
N GLU A 53 -2.95 -16.31 1.36
CA GLU A 53 -2.02 -15.35 1.99
C GLU A 53 -1.57 -14.27 1.01
N VAL A 54 -1.60 -14.54 -0.31
CA VAL A 54 -1.34 -13.52 -1.34
C VAL A 54 -2.30 -12.35 -1.15
N PHE A 55 -3.59 -12.63 -1.02
CA PHE A 55 -4.62 -11.62 -0.84
C PHE A 55 -4.67 -11.09 0.61
N LYS A 56 -4.72 -11.99 1.60
CA LYS A 56 -4.94 -11.64 3.02
C LYS A 56 -3.85 -10.72 3.55
N LYS A 57 -2.59 -10.97 3.23
CA LYS A 57 -1.48 -10.11 3.70
C LYS A 57 -1.57 -8.71 3.11
N TYR A 58 -1.85 -8.58 1.81
CA TYR A 58 -2.00 -7.26 1.20
C TYR A 58 -3.19 -6.52 1.82
N LEU A 59 -4.32 -7.21 2.04
CA LEU A 59 -5.48 -6.66 2.72
C LEU A 59 -5.14 -6.16 4.13
N TYR A 60 -4.43 -6.94 4.94
CA TYR A 60 -3.99 -6.49 6.26
C TYR A 60 -3.10 -5.25 6.17
N GLY A 61 -2.20 -5.21 5.19
CA GLY A 61 -1.34 -4.05 4.96
C GLY A 61 -2.12 -2.78 4.62
N VAL A 62 -3.06 -2.86 3.69
CA VAL A 62 -3.92 -1.73 3.30
C VAL A 62 -4.81 -1.28 4.45
N VAL A 63 -5.42 -2.21 5.19
CA VAL A 63 -6.28 -1.88 6.33
C VAL A 63 -5.47 -1.15 7.41
N LEU A 64 -4.26 -1.63 7.74
CA LEU A 64 -3.38 -0.96 8.70
C LEU A 64 -2.97 0.45 8.22
N TRP A 65 -2.70 0.62 6.93
CA TRP A 65 -2.39 1.92 6.36
C TRP A 65 -3.58 2.89 6.45
N ILE A 66 -4.80 2.43 6.13
CA ILE A 66 -6.02 3.24 6.28
C ILE A 66 -6.22 3.66 7.73
N ILE A 67 -6.08 2.73 8.69
CA ILE A 67 -6.18 3.04 10.12
C ILE A 67 -5.11 4.06 10.54
N ALA A 68 -3.87 3.89 10.08
CA ALA A 68 -2.79 4.82 10.35
C ALA A 68 -3.11 6.23 9.85
N VAL A 69 -3.58 6.38 8.61
CA VAL A 69 -3.95 7.67 8.03
C VAL A 69 -5.10 8.32 8.80
N LEU A 70 -6.12 7.55 9.19
CA LEU A 70 -7.23 8.07 9.99
C LEU A 70 -6.75 8.61 11.35
N ILE A 71 -5.83 7.91 12.04
CA ILE A 71 -5.25 8.37 13.31
C ILE A 71 -4.59 9.74 13.14
N VAL A 72 -3.84 9.96 12.05
CA VAL A 72 -3.20 11.26 11.79
C VAL A 72 -4.25 12.33 11.51
N ILE A 73 -5.28 12.05 10.71
CA ILE A 73 -6.37 13.01 10.43
C ILE A 73 -7.04 13.45 11.73
N PHE A 74 -7.38 12.50 12.61
CA PHE A 74 -7.97 12.81 13.92
C PHE A 74 -7.01 13.59 14.82
N ALA A 75 -5.73 13.19 14.89
CA ALA A 75 -4.72 13.87 15.70
C ALA A 75 -4.50 15.32 15.26
N VAL A 76 -4.46 15.58 13.94
CA VAL A 76 -4.38 16.93 13.38
C VAL A 76 -5.65 17.72 13.66
N GLY A 77 -6.83 17.11 13.48
CA GLY A 77 -8.11 17.76 13.75
C GLY A 77 -8.26 18.19 15.21
N ILE A 78 -7.94 17.31 16.15
CA ILE A 78 -7.93 17.63 17.59
C ILE A 78 -6.95 18.77 17.87
N SER A 79 -5.72 18.68 17.37
CA SER A 79 -4.69 19.71 17.59
C SER A 79 -5.14 21.09 17.09
N PHE A 80 -5.79 21.15 15.92
CA PHE A 80 -6.28 22.38 15.33
C PHE A 80 -7.47 22.97 16.10
N VAL A 81 -8.43 22.12 16.50
CA VAL A 81 -9.56 22.54 17.33
C VAL A 81 -9.06 23.07 18.67
N SER A 82 -8.15 22.36 19.34
CA SER A 82 -7.59 22.77 20.62
C SER A 82 -6.92 24.15 20.56
N LEU A 83 -6.20 24.46 19.47
CA LEU A 83 -5.56 25.77 19.27
C LEU A 83 -6.57 26.93 19.22
N SER A 84 -7.82 26.66 18.86
CA SER A 84 -8.88 27.67 18.75
C SER A 84 -9.54 28.00 20.10
N PHE A 85 -9.48 27.10 21.09
CA PHE A 85 -10.17 27.23 22.37
C PHE A 85 -9.23 27.38 23.57
N ILE A 86 -7.97 26.96 23.42
CA ILE A 86 -7.00 26.86 24.50
C ILE A 86 -5.94 27.97 24.33
N PRO A 87 -5.64 28.76 25.39
CA PRO A 87 -4.54 29.71 25.37
C PRO A 87 -3.22 29.06 24.90
N LEU A 88 -2.44 29.78 24.09
CA LEU A 88 -1.26 29.23 23.40
C LEU A 88 -0.22 28.60 24.32
N ASP A 89 -0.12 29.07 25.57
CA ASP A 89 0.70 28.52 26.65
C ASP A 89 0.36 27.05 26.98
N TYR A 90 -0.93 26.68 26.90
CA TYR A 90 -1.37 25.27 26.98
C TYR A 90 -1.40 24.59 25.61
N GLY A 91 -1.25 25.34 24.51
CA GLY A 91 -1.19 24.82 23.14
C GLY A 91 -0.05 23.83 22.91
N LEU A 92 1.11 24.01 23.58
CA LEU A 92 2.21 23.03 23.56
C LEU A 92 1.78 21.66 24.08
N THR A 93 0.93 21.61 25.10
CA THR A 93 0.37 20.36 25.61
C THR A 93 -0.58 19.72 24.59
N ALA A 94 -1.36 20.51 23.85
CA ALA A 94 -2.22 19.99 22.78
C ALA A 94 -1.40 19.34 21.64
N MET A 95 -0.21 19.88 21.34
CA MET A 95 0.69 19.30 20.33
C MET A 95 1.26 17.93 20.72
N SER A 96 1.22 17.55 22.01
CA SER A 96 1.66 16.21 22.43
C SER A 96 0.79 15.09 21.81
N SER A 97 -0.50 15.36 21.59
CA SER A 97 -1.42 14.42 20.94
C SER A 97 -1.05 14.14 19.49
N PHE A 98 -0.56 15.18 18.78
CA PHE A 98 -0.07 15.05 17.41
C PHE A 98 1.14 14.12 17.33
N LEU A 99 2.12 14.27 18.24
CA LEU A 99 3.31 13.41 18.28
C LEU A 99 2.93 11.94 18.52
N VAL A 100 1.99 11.66 19.42
CA VAL A 100 1.48 10.29 19.64
C VAL A 100 0.84 9.74 18.38
N GLY A 101 0.01 10.54 17.69
CA GLY A 101 -0.60 10.16 16.42
C GLY A 101 0.42 9.83 15.33
N VAL A 102 1.48 10.63 15.19
CA VAL A 102 2.56 10.40 14.22
C VAL A 102 3.35 9.13 14.54
N ILE A 103 3.65 8.85 15.81
CA ILE A 103 4.34 7.62 16.23
C ILE A 103 3.49 6.39 15.92
N LEU A 104 2.20 6.42 16.25
CA LEU A 104 1.27 5.33 15.95
C LEU A 104 1.12 5.12 14.44
N PHE A 105 0.99 6.20 13.67
CA PHE A 105 0.97 6.15 12.21
C PHE A 105 2.21 5.44 11.66
N TYR A 106 3.39 5.81 12.14
CA TYR A 106 4.64 5.22 11.67
C TYR A 106 4.70 3.72 11.99
N ILE A 107 4.41 3.32 13.25
CA ILE A 107 4.43 1.90 13.66
C ILE A 107 3.45 1.06 12.83
N LEU A 108 2.20 1.51 12.69
CA LEU A 108 1.19 0.79 11.92
C LEU A 108 1.55 0.72 10.43
N SER A 109 2.11 1.80 9.88
CA SER A 109 2.57 1.82 8.49
C SER A 109 3.69 0.81 8.25
N VAL A 110 4.67 0.73 9.16
CA VAL A 110 5.78 -0.25 9.06
C VAL A 110 5.26 -1.69 9.10
N ILE A 111 4.33 -1.99 10.01
CA ILE A 111 3.70 -3.32 10.09
C ILE A 111 2.91 -3.60 8.80
N GLY A 112 2.15 -2.62 8.30
CA GLY A 112 1.39 -2.76 7.07
C GLY A 112 2.29 -2.98 5.85
N GLY A 113 3.39 -2.24 5.74
CA GLY A 113 4.41 -2.39 4.70
C GLY A 113 5.06 -3.77 4.73
N TYR A 114 5.27 -4.36 5.91
CA TYR A 114 5.77 -5.73 6.03
C TYR A 114 4.79 -6.75 5.43
N PHE A 115 3.50 -6.62 5.69
CA PHE A 115 2.50 -7.51 5.11
C PHE A 115 2.37 -7.35 3.58
N ILE A 116 2.43 -6.12 3.05
CA ILE A 116 2.45 -5.87 1.60
C ILE A 116 3.68 -6.51 0.96
N LYS A 117 4.87 -6.34 1.56
CA LYS A 117 6.10 -7.02 1.11
C LYS A 117 5.91 -8.53 1.03
N LYS A 118 5.34 -9.15 2.07
CA LYS A 118 5.11 -10.60 2.12
C LYS A 118 4.07 -11.09 1.12
N SER A 119 3.06 -10.28 0.79
CA SER A 119 2.13 -10.58 -0.29
C SER A 119 2.88 -10.63 -1.64
N TYR A 120 3.64 -9.58 -1.95
CA TYR A 120 4.36 -9.51 -3.22
C TYR A 120 5.50 -10.51 -3.38
N GLU A 121 6.15 -10.91 -2.29
CA GLU A 121 7.08 -12.06 -2.30
C GLU A 121 6.38 -13.35 -2.76
N LYS A 122 5.15 -13.60 -2.29
CA LYS A 122 4.36 -14.76 -2.73
C LYS A 122 3.95 -14.63 -4.20
N VAL A 123 3.49 -13.45 -4.64
CA VAL A 123 3.16 -13.23 -6.06
C VAL A 123 4.37 -13.52 -6.94
N SER A 124 5.54 -13.00 -6.57
CA SER A 124 6.80 -13.25 -7.29
C SER A 124 7.15 -14.73 -7.34
N TYR A 125 7.02 -15.46 -6.22
CA TYR A 125 7.27 -16.90 -6.15
C TYR A 125 6.39 -17.68 -7.12
N TYR A 126 5.08 -17.38 -7.18
CA TYR A 126 4.15 -18.12 -8.03
C TYR A 126 4.17 -17.72 -9.51
N THR A 127 4.40 -16.44 -9.80
CA THR A 127 4.33 -15.91 -11.16
C THR A 127 5.68 -15.92 -11.87
N GLY A 128 6.78 -16.10 -11.12
CA GLY A 128 8.15 -15.99 -11.63
C GLY A 128 8.59 -14.56 -11.95
N VAL A 129 7.75 -13.56 -11.67
CA VAL A 129 8.05 -12.14 -11.93
C VAL A 129 8.74 -11.53 -10.72
N ASP A 130 10.07 -11.43 -10.77
CA ASP A 130 10.91 -10.87 -9.70
C ASP A 130 10.59 -9.41 -9.35
N SER A 131 10.02 -8.64 -10.30
CA SER A 131 9.65 -7.24 -10.09
C SER A 131 8.66 -7.07 -8.93
N PHE A 132 7.78 -8.04 -8.65
CA PHE A 132 6.91 -7.99 -7.47
C PHE A 132 7.70 -8.06 -6.17
N ARG A 133 8.68 -8.97 -6.08
CA ARG A 133 9.53 -9.11 -4.88
C ARG A 133 10.31 -7.82 -4.63
N ILE A 134 10.87 -7.21 -5.68
CA ILE A 134 11.60 -5.94 -5.56
C ILE A 134 10.64 -4.80 -5.17
N CYS A 135 9.48 -4.72 -5.81
CA CYS A 135 8.42 -3.74 -5.49
C CYS A 135 8.02 -3.82 -4.00
N GLY A 136 7.67 -5.00 -3.50
CA GLY A 136 7.29 -5.19 -2.10
C GLY A 136 8.42 -4.83 -1.13
N LEU A 137 9.67 -5.11 -1.50
CA LEU A 137 10.84 -4.71 -0.71
C LEU A 137 11.02 -3.19 -0.70
N LEU A 138 10.87 -2.50 -1.83
CA LEU A 138 10.95 -1.05 -1.92
C LEU A 138 9.83 -0.37 -1.12
N TYR A 139 8.60 -0.88 -1.16
CA TYR A 139 7.51 -0.38 -0.31
C TYR A 139 7.87 -0.45 1.18
N PHE A 140 8.42 -1.58 1.62
CA PHE A 140 8.80 -1.75 3.02
C PHE A 140 9.97 -0.86 3.42
N ILE A 141 11.04 -0.81 2.61
CA ILE A 141 12.19 0.07 2.88
C ILE A 141 11.76 1.54 2.84
N GLY A 142 10.97 1.94 1.85
CA GLY A 142 10.45 3.30 1.74
C GLY A 142 9.60 3.68 2.95
N THR A 143 8.80 2.74 3.47
CA THR A 143 8.02 2.95 4.70
C THR A 143 8.92 3.10 5.93
N LEU A 144 9.94 2.26 6.10
CA LEU A 144 10.94 2.41 7.18
C LEU A 144 11.67 3.75 7.10
N LEU A 145 11.94 4.20 5.87
CA LEU A 145 12.61 5.46 5.63
C LEU A 145 11.69 6.68 5.73
N LEU A 146 10.37 6.54 5.99
CA LEU A 146 9.44 7.68 6.09
C LEU A 146 9.78 8.67 7.22
N ILE A 147 10.57 8.25 8.22
CA ILE A 147 11.13 9.18 9.23
C ILE A 147 11.93 10.31 8.54
N VAL A 148 12.51 10.02 7.37
CA VAL A 148 13.21 10.96 6.50
C VAL A 148 12.39 11.14 5.21
N ILE A 149 12.38 12.34 4.64
CA ILE A 149 11.62 12.61 3.39
C ILE A 149 12.01 11.67 2.24
N VAL A 150 13.22 11.09 2.28
CA VAL A 150 13.72 10.09 1.31
C VAL A 150 12.78 8.87 1.18
N GLY A 151 12.08 8.47 2.24
CA GLY A 151 11.15 7.33 2.20
C GLY A 151 10.02 7.50 1.16
N ILE A 152 9.53 8.73 0.97
CA ILE A 152 8.49 9.04 -0.01
C ILE A 152 8.97 8.76 -1.44
N ILE A 153 10.20 9.15 -1.75
CA ILE A 153 10.79 8.93 -3.08
C ILE A 153 10.90 7.43 -3.36
N VAL A 154 11.35 6.65 -2.37
CA VAL A 154 11.45 5.18 -2.50
C VAL A 154 10.08 4.53 -2.73
N ILE A 155 9.03 5.01 -2.07
CA ILE A 155 7.65 4.53 -2.28
C ILE A 155 7.14 4.86 -3.68
N ILE A 156 7.41 6.07 -4.20
CA ILE A 156 7.03 6.43 -5.58
C ILE A 156 7.74 5.53 -6.60
N VAL A 157 9.03 5.22 -6.37
CA VAL A 157 9.76 4.26 -7.21
C VAL A 157 9.14 2.86 -7.11
N ALA A 158 8.71 2.43 -5.91
CA ALA A 158 8.00 1.17 -5.71
C ALA A 158 6.69 1.12 -6.52
N GLN A 159 5.91 2.19 -6.54
CA GLN A 159 4.67 2.30 -7.32
C GLN A 159 4.89 2.20 -8.83
N ILE A 160 5.93 2.86 -9.35
CA ILE A 160 6.28 2.75 -10.77
C ILE A 160 6.67 1.31 -11.10
N LEU A 161 7.47 0.67 -10.23
CA LEU A 161 7.85 -0.72 -10.40
C LEU A 161 6.65 -1.68 -10.26
N GLU A 162 5.67 -1.37 -9.40
CA GLU A 162 4.43 -2.12 -9.24
C GLU A 162 3.62 -2.14 -10.54
N ILE A 163 3.49 -0.99 -11.21
CA ILE A 163 2.85 -0.88 -12.52
C ILE A 163 3.55 -1.80 -13.52
N VAL A 164 4.89 -1.72 -13.59
CA VAL A 164 5.70 -2.58 -14.47
C VAL A 164 5.54 -4.06 -14.11
N ALA A 165 5.50 -4.41 -12.82
CA ALA A 165 5.36 -5.78 -12.34
C ALA A 165 4.02 -6.40 -12.77
N TYR A 166 2.91 -5.68 -12.62
CA TYR A 166 1.61 -6.15 -13.08
C TYR A 166 1.57 -6.35 -14.59
N PHE A 167 2.08 -5.40 -15.38
CA PHE A 167 2.11 -5.55 -16.83
C PHE A 167 3.11 -6.61 -17.33
N SER A 168 4.04 -7.05 -16.47
CA SER A 168 4.97 -8.15 -16.74
C SER A 168 4.41 -9.54 -16.41
N LEU A 169 3.22 -9.63 -15.79
CA LEU A 169 2.55 -10.92 -15.63
C LEU A 169 2.34 -11.60 -16.98
N PRO A 170 2.45 -12.92 -17.11
CA PRO A 170 2.10 -13.58 -18.36
C PRO A 170 0.58 -13.54 -18.58
N ASP A 171 0.15 -13.56 -19.85
CA ASP A 171 -1.29 -13.63 -20.18
C ASP A 171 -1.87 -15.02 -19.91
N ASP A 172 -1.04 -16.06 -19.92
CA ASP A 172 -1.38 -17.42 -19.56
C ASP A 172 -0.27 -18.11 -18.78
N LEU A 173 -0.64 -19.03 -17.89
CA LEU A 173 0.31 -20.03 -17.42
C LEU A 173 0.69 -20.85 -18.65
N LYS A 174 1.99 -20.92 -18.99
CA LYS A 174 2.48 -21.82 -20.03
C LYS A 174 1.87 -23.19 -19.74
N SER A 175 1.02 -23.67 -20.64
CA SER A 175 0.67 -25.08 -20.65
C SER A 175 1.98 -25.81 -20.91
N GLU A 176 2.54 -26.43 -19.88
CA GLU A 176 3.52 -27.49 -20.07
C GLU A 176 2.85 -28.51 -21.02
N ASN A 177 3.41 -28.61 -22.22
CA ASN A 177 3.28 -29.81 -23.03
C ASN A 177 4.26 -30.84 -22.48
#